data_AF-A0A4Z2DAE0-F1
#
_entry.id   AF-A0A4Z2DAE0-F1
#
_cell.length_a   1.000
_cell.length_b   1.000
_cell.length_c   1.000
_cell.angle_alpha   90.00
_cell.angle_beta   90.00
_cell.angle_gamma   90.00
#
_symmetry.space_group_name_H-M   'P 1'
#
loop_
_entity.id
_entity.type
_entity.pdbx_description
1 polymer ?
#
loop_
_entity_poly.entity_id
_entity_poly.type
_entity_poly.pdbx_seq_one_letter_code
_entity_poly.pdbx_strand_id
1 'polypeptide(L)'
;MLLWHLNAVIGECVGPSLCESNPSSGWKASKHNRFTAISDVYSALEYYGEKQFRHHILPIISHDDDNISLPDYFDSREQWKNCPSIKRIYDQSQCYSSWAIASVAAISDRICIQTNGTVKVELSAIELVSCCSECTVGCKFGYSESAWYYWVENGLVTGESNGNNSGCLPYPFPKCDHGSSDSYPKCGYVVYTPPVCNGTCRPGYPIPYNDDKHFGKYEMN
;
A
#
# COMPACT_ATOMS: atom_id res chain seq x y z
N MET A 1 2.02 -25.41 -17.22
CA MET A 1 1.55 -24.12 -17.75
C MET A 1 1.91 -22.99 -16.76
N LEU A 2 3.19 -22.89 -16.37
CA LEU A 2 3.69 -22.00 -15.30
C LEU A 2 4.83 -21.07 -15.79
N LEU A 3 5.22 -21.16 -17.06
CA LEU A 3 6.25 -20.30 -17.67
C LEU A 3 5.72 -19.02 -18.31
N TRP A 4 4.40 -18.78 -18.30
CA TRP A 4 3.78 -17.66 -19.02
C TRP A 4 3.36 -16.49 -18.14
N HIS A 5 3.40 -16.60 -16.81
CA HIS A 5 2.92 -15.53 -15.91
C HIS A 5 4.03 -14.61 -15.37
N LEU A 6 5.30 -14.83 -15.76
CA LEU A 6 6.38 -13.85 -15.56
C LEU A 6 6.52 -12.85 -16.73
N ASN A 7 5.79 -13.03 -17.82
CA ASN A 7 5.86 -12.17 -19.01
C ASN A 7 5.04 -10.87 -18.91
N ALA A 8 4.49 -10.54 -17.74
CA ALA A 8 3.52 -9.43 -17.62
C ALA A 8 4.07 -8.12 -17.05
N VAL A 9 5.38 -7.97 -16.80
CA VAL A 9 5.98 -6.67 -16.37
C VAL A 9 7.12 -6.20 -17.27
N ILE A 10 7.52 -6.98 -18.27
CA ILE A 10 8.68 -6.66 -19.09
C ILE A 10 8.32 -7.04 -20.51
N GLY A 11 8.15 -6.04 -21.39
CA GLY A 11 8.10 -6.29 -22.82
C GLY A 11 9.28 -7.18 -23.21
N GLU A 12 8.99 -8.24 -23.96
CA GLU A 12 9.85 -9.32 -24.46
C GLU A 12 11.37 -9.05 -24.48
N CYS A 13 12.02 -9.03 -23.32
CA CYS A 13 13.46 -8.85 -23.24
C CYS A 13 14.02 -9.80 -22.18
N VAL A 14 14.60 -10.91 -22.63
CA VAL A 14 15.25 -11.91 -21.77
C VAL A 14 16.73 -11.52 -21.61
N GLY A 15 17.02 -10.60 -20.69
CA GLY A 15 18.37 -10.26 -20.28
C GLY A 15 18.66 -8.74 -20.22
N PRO A 16 19.52 -8.27 -19.30
CA PRO A 16 19.72 -6.84 -19.03
C PRO A 16 20.22 -6.05 -20.25
N SER A 17 21.11 -6.63 -21.06
CA SER A 17 21.62 -6.00 -22.28
C SER A 17 20.58 -5.87 -23.40
N LEU A 18 19.57 -6.76 -23.42
CA LEU A 18 18.48 -6.73 -24.41
C LEU A 18 17.41 -5.72 -24.03
N CYS A 19 17.14 -5.54 -22.73
CA CYS A 19 16.22 -4.51 -22.23
C CYS A 19 16.73 -3.07 -22.47
N GLU A 20 18.05 -2.86 -22.39
CA GLU A 20 18.67 -1.52 -22.55
C GLU A 20 18.82 -1.11 -24.02
N SER A 21 18.86 -2.07 -24.94
CA SER A 21 19.18 -1.84 -26.36
C SER A 21 17.96 -1.64 -27.26
N ASN A 22 16.74 -1.74 -26.73
CA ASN A 22 15.52 -1.48 -27.50
C ASN A 22 15.08 0.00 -27.36
N PRO A 23 15.33 0.87 -28.35
CA PRO A 23 15.01 2.30 -28.26
C PRO A 23 13.51 2.61 -28.32
N SER A 24 12.66 1.65 -28.70
CA SER A 24 11.19 1.84 -28.79
C SER A 24 10.42 1.29 -27.59
N SER A 25 11.12 0.80 -26.55
CA SER A 25 10.49 0.21 -25.36
C SER A 25 9.67 1.22 -24.55
N GLY A 26 9.98 2.52 -24.62
CA GLY A 26 9.33 3.57 -23.82
C GLY A 26 9.77 3.60 -22.34
N TRP A 27 10.69 2.72 -21.94
CA TRP A 27 11.26 2.65 -20.60
C TRP A 27 12.76 2.33 -20.69
N LYS A 28 13.53 2.70 -19.66
CA LYS A 28 14.95 2.36 -19.56
C LYS A 28 15.15 1.38 -18.42
N ALA A 29 15.76 0.23 -18.71
CA ALA A 29 16.22 -0.68 -17.68
C ALA A 29 17.51 -0.15 -17.05
N SER A 30 17.68 -0.43 -15.76
CA SER A 30 18.98 -0.35 -15.10
C SER A 30 18.99 -1.37 -13.97
N LYS A 31 20.18 -1.77 -13.50
CA LYS A 31 20.28 -2.63 -12.33
C LYS A 31 19.69 -1.90 -11.13
N HIS A 32 18.52 -2.34 -10.68
CA HIS A 32 17.88 -1.75 -9.51
C HIS A 32 18.55 -2.28 -8.24
N ASN A 33 19.07 -1.36 -7.43
CA ASN A 33 19.88 -1.73 -6.27
C ASN A 33 19.09 -2.46 -5.16
N ARG A 34 17.75 -2.43 -5.19
CA ARG A 34 16.82 -3.13 -4.28
C ARG A 34 16.83 -4.67 -4.39
N PHE A 35 17.17 -5.22 -5.55
CA PHE A 35 16.94 -6.64 -5.83
C PHE A 35 18.25 -7.30 -6.25
N THR A 36 18.90 -7.97 -5.29
CA THR A 36 20.19 -8.64 -5.50
C THR A 36 20.03 -10.13 -5.77
N ALA A 37 18.91 -10.72 -5.33
CA ALA A 37 18.50 -12.08 -5.61
C ALA A 37 17.00 -12.13 -5.98
N ILE A 38 16.59 -13.21 -6.67
CA ILE A 38 15.17 -13.45 -7.00
C ILE A 38 14.30 -13.54 -5.74
N SER A 39 14.86 -14.03 -4.62
CA SER A 39 14.19 -14.03 -3.32
C SER A 39 13.75 -12.63 -2.88
N ASP A 40 14.57 -11.60 -3.14
CA ASP A 40 14.27 -10.21 -2.77
C ASP A 40 13.05 -9.69 -3.54
N VAL A 41 12.88 -10.16 -4.78
CA VAL A 41 11.74 -9.83 -5.65
C VAL A 41 10.47 -10.50 -5.13
N TYR A 42 10.53 -11.80 -4.80
CA TYR A 42 9.38 -12.50 -4.22
C TYR A 42 8.99 -11.93 -2.85
N SER A 43 9.96 -11.45 -2.08
CA SER A 43 9.70 -10.74 -0.83
C SER A 43 9.07 -9.36 -1.02
N ALA A 44 9.21 -8.72 -2.17
CA ALA A 44 8.57 -7.43 -2.44
C ALA A 44 7.20 -7.55 -3.13
N LEU A 45 6.98 -8.61 -3.92
CA LEU A 45 5.78 -8.77 -4.76
C LEU A 45 4.71 -9.67 -4.15
N GLU A 46 4.93 -10.16 -2.92
CA GLU A 46 4.09 -11.16 -2.25
C GLU A 46 4.17 -12.54 -2.95
N TYR A 47 4.38 -13.62 -2.18
CA TYR A 47 4.62 -14.97 -2.74
C TYR A 47 3.36 -15.63 -3.29
N TYR A 48 2.19 -15.13 -2.92
CA TYR A 48 0.89 -15.62 -3.39
C TYR A 48 0.24 -14.53 -4.23
N GLY A 49 0.52 -14.50 -5.53
CA GLY A 49 -0.25 -13.68 -6.46
C GLY A 49 -1.75 -13.89 -6.22
N GLU A 50 -2.55 -12.83 -6.38
CA GLU A 50 -3.99 -12.78 -6.10
C GLU A 50 -4.68 -14.09 -6.51
N LYS A 51 -4.75 -15.06 -5.58
CA LYS A 51 -5.58 -16.23 -5.82
C LYS A 51 -6.98 -15.67 -5.84
N GLN A 52 -7.63 -15.81 -6.99
CA GLN A 52 -8.96 -15.31 -7.29
C GLN A 52 -10.01 -15.84 -6.31
N PHE A 53 -10.00 -15.38 -5.07
CA PHE A 53 -11.15 -15.37 -4.21
C PHE A 53 -11.85 -14.05 -4.50
N ARG A 54 -12.51 -13.99 -5.67
CA ARG A 54 -13.54 -12.99 -5.94
C ARG A 54 -14.69 -13.24 -4.98
N HIS A 55 -14.53 -12.81 -3.74
CA HIS A 55 -15.70 -12.43 -2.96
C HIS A 55 -16.04 -11.05 -3.50
N HIS A 56 -17.10 -10.95 -4.30
CA HIS A 56 -17.63 -9.66 -4.77
C HIS A 56 -18.19 -8.89 -3.58
N ILE A 57 -17.30 -8.35 -2.74
CA ILE A 57 -17.65 -7.67 -1.50
C ILE A 57 -17.98 -6.21 -1.82
N LEU A 58 -17.29 -5.63 -2.80
CA LEU A 58 -17.51 -4.25 -3.24
C LEU A 58 -18.27 -4.18 -4.58
N PRO A 59 -19.15 -3.19 -4.76
CA PRO A 59 -19.81 -2.96 -6.03
C PRO A 59 -18.80 -2.48 -7.08
N ILE A 60 -19.01 -2.89 -8.33
CA ILE A 60 -18.28 -2.36 -9.48
C ILE A 60 -18.96 -1.06 -9.91
N ILE A 61 -18.22 0.05 -9.84
CA ILE A 61 -18.69 1.36 -10.32
C ILE A 61 -18.10 1.63 -11.69
N SER A 62 -18.97 1.87 -12.67
CA SER A 62 -18.59 2.42 -13.97
C SER A 62 -18.94 3.90 -13.99
N HIS A 63 -18.03 4.74 -14.46
CA HIS A 63 -18.27 6.17 -14.67
C HIS A 63 -18.55 6.42 -16.15
N ASP A 64 -19.67 5.89 -16.64
CA ASP A 64 -20.18 6.16 -17.98
C ASP A 64 -20.93 7.51 -17.95
N ASP A 65 -20.18 8.60 -17.84
CA ASP A 65 -20.73 9.96 -17.92
C ASP A 65 -20.23 10.64 -19.20
N ASP A 66 -21.12 10.71 -20.20
CA ASP A 66 -20.83 11.20 -21.54
C ASP A 66 -20.44 12.70 -21.59
N ASN A 67 -20.54 13.42 -20.47
CA ASN A 67 -20.26 14.86 -20.38
C ASN A 67 -18.92 15.24 -19.73
N ILE A 68 -18.07 14.27 -19.39
CA ILE A 68 -16.75 14.57 -18.80
C ILE A 68 -15.65 14.41 -19.85
N SER A 69 -14.99 15.52 -20.19
CA SER A 69 -13.75 15.49 -20.96
C SER A 69 -12.55 15.29 -20.01
N LEU A 70 -11.87 14.16 -20.14
CA LEU A 70 -10.66 13.86 -19.37
C LEU A 70 -9.45 14.57 -20.00
N PRO A 71 -8.51 15.11 -19.19
CA PRO A 71 -7.30 15.71 -19.72
C PRO A 71 -6.32 14.64 -20.23
N ASP A 72 -5.50 15.00 -21.21
CA ASP A 72 -4.43 14.14 -21.72
C ASP A 72 -3.34 13.84 -20.67
N TYR A 73 -3.22 14.69 -19.64
CA TYR A 73 -2.30 14.54 -18.52
C TYR A 73 -2.98 14.88 -17.20
N PHE A 74 -2.78 14.02 -16.21
CA PHE A 74 -3.30 14.22 -14.86
C PHE A 74 -2.28 13.75 -13.81
N ASP A 75 -2.05 14.58 -12.81
CA ASP A 75 -1.24 14.24 -11.65
C ASP A 75 -1.96 14.68 -10.37
N SER A 76 -2.36 13.71 -9.54
CA SER A 76 -3.04 13.96 -8.26
C SER A 76 -2.24 14.88 -7.33
N ARG A 77 -0.90 14.86 -7.42
CA ARG A 77 0.00 15.70 -6.59
C ARG A 77 -0.07 17.16 -7.00
N GLU A 78 -0.43 17.42 -8.26
CA GLU A 78 -0.64 18.76 -8.81
C GLU A 78 -2.08 19.23 -8.63
N GLN A 79 -3.06 18.34 -8.75
CA GLN A 79 -4.47 18.67 -8.57
C GLN A 79 -4.80 18.98 -7.10
N TRP A 80 -4.30 18.18 -6.16
CA TRP A 80 -4.61 18.30 -4.73
C TRP A 80 -3.37 18.63 -3.91
N LYS A 81 -2.73 19.77 -4.22
CA LYS A 81 -1.48 20.23 -3.57
C LYS A 81 -1.57 20.36 -2.04
N ASN A 82 -2.77 20.58 -1.52
CA ASN A 82 -3.05 20.72 -0.09
C ASN A 82 -3.12 19.39 0.67
N CYS A 83 -3.03 18.26 -0.05
CA CYS A 83 -3.05 16.91 0.50
C CYS A 83 -1.64 16.30 0.49
N PRO A 84 -0.90 16.37 1.61
CA PRO A 84 0.50 15.94 1.66
C PRO A 84 0.66 14.42 1.54
N SER A 85 -0.36 13.64 1.90
CA SER A 85 -0.37 12.19 1.80
C SER A 85 -0.14 11.69 0.37
N ILE A 86 -0.62 12.42 -0.65
CA ILE A 86 -0.49 12.03 -2.07
C ILE A 86 0.98 12.01 -2.52
N LYS A 87 1.84 12.81 -1.87
CA LYS A 87 3.28 12.86 -2.16
C LYS A 87 4.09 11.90 -1.28
N ARG A 88 3.46 11.23 -0.32
CA ARG A 88 4.12 10.38 0.66
C ARG A 88 4.48 9.04 0.01
N ILE A 89 5.75 8.66 0.15
CA ILE A 89 6.23 7.34 -0.23
C ILE A 89 6.39 6.46 1.01
N TYR A 90 5.71 5.33 1.03
CA TYR A 90 5.66 4.40 2.15
C TYR A 90 6.68 3.27 1.96
N ASP A 91 7.08 2.64 3.08
CA ASP A 91 7.98 1.49 3.10
C ASP A 91 7.33 0.38 3.92
N GLN A 92 7.12 -0.78 3.30
CA GLN A 92 6.52 -1.95 3.93
C GLN A 92 7.51 -2.80 4.73
N SER A 93 8.80 -2.45 4.72
CA SER A 93 9.85 -3.22 5.37
C SER A 93 9.85 -4.69 4.92
N GLN A 94 10.33 -5.60 5.77
CA GLN A 94 10.25 -7.05 5.59
C GLN A 94 8.89 -7.61 6.04
N CYS A 95 7.81 -7.02 5.55
CA CYS A 95 6.43 -7.47 5.75
C CYS A 95 5.68 -7.40 4.41
N TYR A 96 5.03 -8.48 3.99
CA TYR A 96 4.27 -8.54 2.73
C TYR A 96 2.89 -7.87 2.93
N SER A 97 2.93 -6.55 3.10
CA SER A 97 1.79 -5.70 3.50
C SER A 97 1.50 -4.57 2.51
N SER A 98 1.95 -4.73 1.25
CA SER A 98 1.67 -3.79 0.17
C SER A 98 0.16 -3.54 0.02
N TRP A 99 -0.66 -4.59 0.10
CA TRP A 99 -2.13 -4.48 0.08
C TRP A 99 -2.67 -3.51 1.15
N ALA A 100 -2.12 -3.55 2.36
CA ALA A 100 -2.55 -2.70 3.47
C ALA A 100 -2.04 -1.27 3.30
N ILE A 101 -0.74 -1.12 3.01
CA ILE A 101 -0.10 0.19 2.82
C ILE A 101 -0.73 0.96 1.66
N ALA A 102 -0.92 0.30 0.51
CA ALA A 102 -1.55 0.93 -0.65
C ALA A 102 -2.99 1.36 -0.34
N SER A 103 -3.75 0.53 0.38
CA SER A 103 -5.12 0.84 0.78
C SER A 103 -5.17 2.05 1.72
N VAL A 104 -4.39 2.05 2.82
CA VAL A 104 -4.42 3.19 3.77
C VAL A 104 -3.85 4.47 3.17
N ALA A 105 -2.89 4.38 2.24
CA ALA A 105 -2.37 5.54 1.52
C ALA A 105 -3.48 6.18 0.67
N ALA A 106 -4.17 5.38 -0.15
CA ALA A 106 -5.26 5.87 -0.99
C ALA A 106 -6.47 6.37 -0.17
N ILE A 107 -6.79 5.71 0.96
CA ILE A 107 -7.85 6.16 1.86
C ILE A 107 -7.48 7.50 2.51
N SER A 108 -6.24 7.63 2.99
CA SER A 108 -5.73 8.90 3.57
C SER A 108 -5.82 10.05 2.57
N ASP A 109 -5.44 9.79 1.31
CA ASP A 109 -5.59 10.73 0.20
C ASP A 109 -7.05 11.13 -0.01
N ARG A 110 -7.97 10.15 -0.08
CA ARG A 110 -9.40 10.39 -0.28
C ARG A 110 -10.02 11.18 0.85
N ILE A 111 -9.68 10.89 2.12
CA ILE A 111 -10.13 11.68 3.26
C ILE A 111 -9.73 13.14 3.07
N CYS A 112 -8.47 13.40 2.70
CA CYS A 112 -8.02 14.76 2.45
C CYS A 112 -8.74 15.41 1.27
N ILE A 113 -8.86 14.72 0.14
CA ILE A 113 -9.50 15.22 -1.08
C ILE A 113 -10.98 15.56 -0.81
N GLN A 114 -11.73 14.62 -0.24
CA GLN A 114 -13.18 14.73 -0.03
C GLN A 114 -13.52 15.74 1.07
N THR A 115 -12.61 15.99 2.00
CA THR A 115 -12.76 17.05 3.01
C THR A 115 -12.16 18.38 2.56
N ASN A 116 -11.81 18.52 1.28
CA ASN A 116 -11.18 19.71 0.69
C ASN A 116 -9.95 20.19 1.49
N GLY A 117 -9.14 19.24 1.95
CA GLY A 117 -7.91 19.48 2.70
C GLY A 117 -8.12 19.87 4.17
N THR A 118 -9.33 19.78 4.73
CA THR A 118 -9.56 20.11 6.14
C THR A 118 -9.12 18.99 7.09
N VAL A 119 -9.23 17.74 6.67
CA VAL A 119 -8.73 16.57 7.42
C VAL A 119 -7.52 15.99 6.71
N LYS A 120 -6.39 15.90 7.40
CA LYS A 120 -5.13 15.34 6.87
C LYS A 120 -4.61 14.32 7.87
N VAL A 121 -4.76 13.05 7.55
CA VAL A 121 -4.41 11.93 8.43
C VAL A 121 -3.58 10.91 7.66
N GLU A 122 -2.74 10.16 8.37
CA GLU A 122 -2.11 8.93 7.87
C GLU A 122 -2.73 7.77 8.65
N LEU A 123 -3.49 6.92 7.96
CA LEU A 123 -4.16 5.79 8.59
C LEU A 123 -3.23 4.60 8.81
N SER A 124 -3.51 3.82 9.85
CA SER A 124 -2.66 2.74 10.31
C SER A 124 -2.73 1.52 9.38
N ALA A 125 -1.64 1.29 8.62
CA ALA A 125 -1.48 0.03 7.88
C ALA A 125 -1.38 -1.18 8.82
N ILE A 126 -0.79 -1.02 10.01
CA ILE A 126 -0.58 -2.15 10.93
C ILE A 126 -1.91 -2.62 11.52
N GLU A 127 -2.89 -1.74 11.66
CA GLU A 127 -4.23 -2.14 12.08
C GLU A 127 -4.87 -3.12 11.10
N LEU A 128 -4.81 -2.85 9.79
CA LEU A 128 -5.28 -3.81 8.79
C LEU A 128 -4.54 -5.14 8.88
N VAL A 129 -3.20 -5.08 9.01
CA VAL A 129 -2.34 -6.27 9.07
C VAL A 129 -2.59 -7.12 10.32
N SER A 130 -2.88 -6.49 11.47
CA SER A 130 -3.03 -7.17 12.76
C SER A 130 -4.48 -7.51 13.11
N CYS A 131 -5.44 -6.66 12.75
CA CYS A 131 -6.82 -6.71 13.25
C CYS A 131 -7.84 -7.25 12.23
N CYS A 132 -7.56 -7.18 10.93
CA CYS A 132 -8.48 -7.72 9.94
C CYS A 132 -8.16 -9.19 9.62
N SER A 133 -8.70 -10.12 10.40
CA SER A 133 -8.49 -11.56 10.19
C SER A 133 -8.97 -12.06 8.82
N GLU A 134 -10.01 -11.43 8.25
CA GLU A 134 -10.56 -11.76 6.93
C GLU A 134 -9.78 -11.12 5.78
N CYS A 135 -8.95 -10.11 6.04
CA CYS A 135 -8.18 -9.43 5.00
C CYS A 135 -6.86 -10.13 4.67
N THR A 136 -6.29 -10.88 5.62
CA THR A 136 -4.85 -11.18 5.57
C THR A 136 -4.45 -12.42 6.35
N VAL A 137 -3.24 -12.91 6.05
CA VAL A 137 -2.45 -13.74 6.97
C VAL A 137 -1.24 -12.93 7.44
N GLY A 138 -1.48 -11.88 8.23
CA GLY A 138 -0.47 -11.00 8.80
C GLY A 138 0.47 -10.40 7.74
N CYS A 139 1.78 -10.60 7.92
CA CYS A 139 2.81 -10.12 7.01
C CYS A 139 3.11 -11.06 5.82
N LYS A 140 2.19 -11.95 5.45
CA LYS A 140 2.42 -12.93 4.36
C LYS A 140 1.70 -12.58 3.06
N PHE A 141 0.46 -12.11 3.13
CA PHE A 141 -0.34 -11.67 1.99
C PHE A 141 -1.65 -11.10 2.53
N GLY A 142 -2.34 -10.28 1.74
CA GLY A 142 -3.71 -9.86 2.04
C GLY A 142 -4.42 -9.29 0.82
N TYR A 143 -5.67 -8.89 1.01
CA TYR A 143 -6.57 -8.50 -0.06
C TYR A 143 -6.96 -7.03 0.08
N SER A 144 -6.69 -6.24 -0.97
CA SER A 144 -7.03 -4.83 -1.00
C SER A 144 -8.54 -4.61 -0.86
N GLU A 145 -9.38 -5.41 -1.53
CA GLU A 145 -10.85 -5.31 -1.42
C GLU A 145 -11.34 -5.41 0.03
N SER A 146 -10.84 -6.40 0.78
CA SER A 146 -11.17 -6.58 2.18
C SER A 146 -10.70 -5.40 3.05
N ALA A 147 -9.59 -4.74 2.70
CA ALA A 147 -9.12 -3.56 3.42
C ALA A 147 -10.10 -2.37 3.29
N TRP A 148 -10.63 -2.14 2.09
CA TRP A 148 -11.65 -1.11 1.86
C TRP A 148 -12.95 -1.45 2.58
N TYR A 149 -13.38 -2.72 2.53
CA TYR A 149 -14.55 -3.17 3.28
C TYR A 149 -14.38 -2.98 4.80
N TYR A 150 -13.23 -3.39 5.35
CA TYR A 150 -12.89 -3.18 6.76
C TYR A 150 -12.92 -1.70 7.14
N TRP A 151 -12.42 -0.82 6.28
CA TRP A 151 -12.47 0.62 6.53
C TRP A 151 -13.91 1.15 6.66
N VAL A 152 -14.85 0.62 5.87
CA VAL A 152 -16.26 1.01 5.98
C VAL A 152 -16.91 0.44 7.24
N GLU A 153 -16.72 -0.86 7.51
CA GLU A 153 -17.38 -1.55 8.63
C GLU A 153 -16.80 -1.19 10.01
N ASN A 154 -15.47 -1.13 10.10
CA ASN A 154 -14.76 -1.06 11.38
C ASN A 154 -14.02 0.27 11.59
N GLY A 155 -13.82 1.05 10.52
CA GLY A 155 -12.97 2.22 10.52
C GLY A 155 -11.50 1.90 10.76
N LEU A 156 -10.65 2.90 10.56
CA LEU A 156 -9.20 2.80 10.79
C LEU A 156 -8.71 3.91 11.70
N VAL A 157 -7.82 3.59 12.62
CA VAL A 157 -7.12 4.56 13.47
C VAL A 157 -5.95 5.18 12.72
N THR A 158 -5.44 6.28 13.23
CA THR A 158 -4.23 6.93 12.73
C THR A 158 -2.98 6.11 13.06
N GLY A 159 -1.94 6.21 12.23
CA GLY A 159 -0.69 5.50 12.47
C GLY A 159 0.37 5.76 11.41
N GLU A 160 1.40 6.53 11.75
CA GLU A 160 2.45 6.88 10.78
C GLU A 160 3.45 5.74 10.52
N SER A 161 3.94 5.70 9.29
CA SER A 161 4.92 4.74 8.75
C SER A 161 6.37 5.22 8.76
N ASN A 162 6.63 6.47 9.14
CA ASN A 162 7.94 7.12 9.00
C ASN A 162 8.91 6.88 10.18
N GLY A 163 8.49 6.16 11.22
CA GLY A 163 9.30 5.91 12.42
C GLY A 163 9.22 6.98 13.50
N ASN A 164 8.43 8.05 13.32
CA ASN A 164 8.20 9.07 14.36
C ASN A 164 7.30 8.58 15.49
N ASN A 165 6.79 7.34 15.39
CA ASN A 165 5.89 6.73 16.36
C ASN A 165 4.63 7.60 16.59
N SER A 166 4.10 8.23 15.54
CA SER A 166 2.95 9.14 15.62
C SER A 166 1.63 8.42 15.28
N GLY A 167 0.51 8.96 15.78
CA GLY A 167 -0.82 8.35 15.67
C GLY A 167 -1.09 7.29 16.74
N CYS A 168 -2.27 6.67 16.65
CA CYS A 168 -2.74 5.62 17.56
C CYS A 168 -1.93 4.33 17.42
N LEU A 169 -1.79 3.81 16.20
CA LEU A 169 -1.08 2.56 15.88
C LEU A 169 -0.03 2.80 14.78
N PRO A 170 1.15 3.35 15.10
CA PRO A 170 2.23 3.55 14.13
C PRO A 170 2.77 2.23 13.58
N TYR A 171 3.33 2.28 12.38
CA TYR A 171 3.91 1.10 11.74
C TYR A 171 5.16 0.64 12.52
N PRO A 172 5.19 -0.61 13.00
CA PRO A 172 6.21 -1.03 13.97
C PRO A 172 7.51 -1.51 13.32
N PHE A 173 7.51 -1.76 12.01
CA PHE A 173 8.67 -2.32 11.32
C PHE A 173 9.57 -1.20 10.79
N PRO A 174 10.89 -1.25 11.08
CA PRO A 174 11.81 -0.23 10.64
C PRO A 174 11.96 -0.26 9.11
N LYS A 175 12.19 0.91 8.52
CA LYS A 175 12.68 0.99 7.14
C LYS A 175 13.98 0.20 7.03
N CYS A 176 14.15 -0.50 5.92
CA CYS A 176 15.35 -1.27 5.68
C CYS A 176 15.84 -1.06 4.25
N ASP A 177 17.16 -1.03 4.09
CA ASP A 177 17.79 -0.89 2.80
C ASP A 177 17.82 -2.25 2.11
N HIS A 178 17.28 -2.26 0.90
CA HIS A 178 17.31 -3.42 0.05
C HIS A 178 18.51 -3.42 -0.92
N GLY A 179 19.49 -2.54 -0.70
CA GLY A 179 20.80 -2.57 -1.38
C GLY A 179 21.21 -1.29 -2.09
N SER A 180 20.54 -0.16 -1.81
CA SER A 180 20.50 1.03 -2.68
C SER A 180 21.16 2.30 -2.18
N SER A 181 21.27 2.50 -0.87
CA SER A 181 21.66 3.82 -0.35
C SER A 181 22.51 3.78 0.91
N ASP A 182 22.63 2.61 1.56
CA ASP A 182 23.21 2.44 2.91
C ASP A 182 22.62 3.41 3.97
N SER A 183 21.50 4.06 3.65
CA SER A 183 20.83 5.03 4.53
C SER A 183 19.98 4.35 5.61
N TYR A 184 19.71 3.05 5.44
CA TYR A 184 18.99 2.21 6.37
C TYR A 184 19.74 0.88 6.58
N PRO A 185 19.53 0.18 7.70
CA PRO A 185 20.06 -1.17 7.89
C PRO A 185 19.60 -2.11 6.79
N LYS A 186 20.44 -3.08 6.38
CA LYS A 186 20.03 -4.07 5.39
C LYS A 186 18.80 -4.82 5.86
N CYS A 187 17.87 -5.06 4.95
CA CYS A 187 16.71 -5.88 5.26
C CYS A 187 17.13 -7.30 5.66
N GLY A 188 16.52 -7.82 6.72
CA GLY A 188 16.68 -9.22 7.09
C GLY A 188 16.01 -10.16 6.08
N TYR A 189 16.32 -11.45 6.18
CA TYR A 189 15.68 -12.50 5.37
C TYR A 189 14.41 -13.07 6.02
N VAL A 190 14.12 -12.64 7.25
CA VAL A 190 12.99 -13.12 8.04
C VAL A 190 11.85 -12.12 7.94
N VAL A 191 10.71 -12.59 7.44
CA VAL A 191 9.47 -11.82 7.42
C VAL A 191 9.04 -11.52 8.86
N TYR A 192 8.70 -10.27 9.15
CA TYR A 192 8.26 -9.88 10.48
C TYR A 192 6.93 -10.55 10.86
N THR A 193 6.78 -10.84 12.14
CA THR A 193 5.48 -11.21 12.73
C THR A 193 4.79 -9.93 13.20
N PRO A 194 3.55 -9.65 12.74
CA PRO A 194 2.83 -8.47 13.22
C PRO A 194 2.45 -8.59 14.69
N PRO A 195 2.31 -7.45 15.39
CA PRO A 195 1.85 -7.44 16.77
C PRO A 195 0.40 -7.97 16.84
N VAL A 196 0.04 -8.51 18.00
CA VAL A 196 -1.34 -8.95 18.25
C VAL A 196 -2.26 -7.74 18.27
N CYS A 197 -3.43 -7.86 17.61
CA CYS A 197 -4.45 -6.84 17.69
C CYS A 197 -5.11 -6.83 19.07
N ASN A 198 -4.87 -5.76 19.81
CA ASN A 198 -5.44 -5.56 21.15
C ASN A 198 -6.51 -4.47 21.20
N GLY A 199 -6.86 -3.85 20.07
CA GLY A 199 -7.84 -2.76 20.02
C GLY A 199 -7.50 -1.57 20.92
N THR A 200 -6.21 -1.26 21.05
CA THR A 200 -5.69 -0.21 21.95
C THR A 200 -4.59 0.58 21.26
N CYS A 201 -4.61 1.90 21.40
CA CYS A 201 -3.54 2.76 20.92
C CYS A 201 -2.25 2.58 21.74
N ARG A 202 -1.13 3.04 21.19
CA ARG A 202 0.15 3.06 21.90
C ARG A 202 0.04 3.85 23.23
N PRO A 203 0.83 3.47 24.25
CA PRO A 203 0.87 4.20 25.52
C PRO A 203 1.17 5.70 25.32
N GLY A 204 0.42 6.55 26.01
CA GLY A 204 0.59 8.00 25.96
C GLY A 204 -0.07 8.69 24.76
N TYR A 205 -0.72 7.96 23.84
CA TYR A 205 -1.57 8.58 22.83
C TYR A 205 -2.85 9.14 23.47
N PRO A 206 -3.23 10.41 23.21
CA PRO A 206 -4.27 11.09 23.97
C PRO A 206 -5.71 10.72 23.58
N ILE A 207 -5.91 10.15 22.38
CA ILE A 207 -7.24 9.81 21.86
C ILE A 207 -7.49 8.31 22.08
N PRO A 208 -8.63 7.91 22.68
CA PRO A 208 -8.99 6.50 22.82
C PRO A 208 -9.09 5.80 21.46
N TYR A 209 -8.79 4.50 21.43
CA TYR A 209 -8.74 3.71 20.18
C TYR A 209 -10.01 3.82 19.32
N ASN A 210 -11.19 3.67 19.92
CA ASN A 210 -12.44 3.77 19.18
C ASN A 210 -12.76 5.20 18.73
N ASP A 211 -12.28 6.21 19.45
CA ASP A 211 -12.51 7.62 19.13
C ASP A 211 -11.58 8.12 18.02
N ASP A 212 -10.45 7.43 17.78
CA ASP A 212 -9.51 7.72 16.70
C ASP A 212 -9.91 7.08 15.35
N LYS A 213 -11.03 6.34 15.31
CA LYS A 213 -11.49 5.62 14.12
C LYS A 213 -12.05 6.55 13.05
N HIS A 214 -11.55 6.38 11.83
CA HIS A 214 -12.00 7.07 10.63
C HIS A 214 -12.71 6.07 9.74
N PHE A 215 -14.01 6.29 9.49
CA PHE A 215 -14.86 5.37 8.76
C PHE A 215 -15.03 5.77 7.30
N GLY A 216 -15.08 4.78 6.43
CA GLY A 216 -15.61 4.92 5.08
C GLY A 216 -17.14 5.04 5.11
N LYS A 217 -17.72 5.29 3.93
CA LYS A 217 -19.17 5.28 3.74
C LYS A 217 -19.51 4.34 2.60
N TYR A 218 -20.58 3.56 2.76
CA TYR A 218 -21.27 3.02 1.61
C TYR A 218 -22.01 4.14 0.90
N GLU A 219 -21.67 4.41 -0.34
CA GLU A 219 -22.60 5.09 -1.24
C GLU A 219 -23.56 4.02 -1.77
N MET A 220 -24.77 3.98 -1.19
CA MET A 220 -25.90 3.35 -1.84
C MET A 220 -26.45 4.37 -2.84
N ASN A 221 -26.37 4.05 -4.13
CA ASN A 221 -27.06 4.80 -5.20
C ASN A 221 -28.56 4.91 -4.93
#